data_AF-A0A9D5TQF1-F1
#
_entry.id   AF-A0A9D5TQF1-F1
#
_cell.length_a   1.000
_cell.length_b   1.000
_cell.length_c   1.000
_cell.angle_alpha   90.00
_cell.angle_beta   90.00
_cell.angle_gamma   90.00
#
_symmetry.space_group_name_H-M   'P 1'
#
loop_
_entity.id
_entity.type
_entity.pdbx_description
1 polymer ?
#
loop_
_entity_poly.entity_id
_entity_poly.type
_entity_poly.pdbx_seq_one_letter_code
_entity_poly.pdbx_strand_id
1 'polypeptide(L)'
;MKKRMIAMLVLVMLLLSAFPVMATEEAEGVSVYVTVSVEGTIAESKSGETMACVPVELQGKEQYTLDDVFTALHAEYYTDGVEGYASVIGEWGLSIDKLWGDTSKKYGYQVNGGAEAVSGLGFVVKEGDYIDACIYENFYPDTEGYAAFDKMTTKVETGEAFDITLTYVSGYDENWNMVISPCDGAIITVNGIETDVVTDENGQATVIFEEAGSFVISAKKNKMLGETAVTAITAPVCVATVTLPPEFEIIHNIAAGYADCNFAEAGGNLPWIVADMIVYEKLFPESENCLSAVKKEEALKALV
;
A
#
# COMPACT_ATOMS: atom_id res chain seq x y z
N MET A 1 -11.42 -58.60 44.49
CA MET A 1 -11.43 -58.02 43.12
C MET A 1 -11.73 -56.52 43.10
N LYS A 2 -12.68 -55.99 43.90
CA LYS A 2 -13.00 -54.53 43.93
C LYS A 2 -11.86 -53.58 44.34
N LYS A 3 -10.95 -53.95 45.27
CA LYS A 3 -9.82 -53.06 45.68
C LYS A 3 -8.67 -53.01 44.66
N ARG A 4 -8.49 -54.04 43.83
CA ARG A 4 -7.48 -54.06 42.75
C ARG A 4 -7.95 -53.32 41.48
N MET A 5 -9.27 -53.26 41.24
CA MET A 5 -9.84 -52.46 40.14
C MET A 5 -9.82 -50.95 40.42
N ILE A 6 -10.00 -50.52 41.68
CA ILE A 6 -9.97 -49.08 42.04
C ILE A 6 -8.55 -48.52 41.96
N ALA A 7 -7.53 -49.30 42.37
CA ALA A 7 -6.13 -48.88 42.26
C ALA A 7 -5.67 -48.77 40.79
N MET A 8 -6.19 -49.60 39.89
CA MET A 8 -5.90 -49.53 38.45
C MET A 8 -6.60 -48.33 37.77
N LEU A 9 -7.83 -47.99 38.20
CA LEU A 9 -8.56 -46.84 37.67
C LEU A 9 -7.92 -45.50 38.08
N VAL A 10 -7.39 -45.42 39.31
CA VAL A 10 -6.67 -44.23 39.80
C VAL A 10 -5.30 -44.10 39.13
N LEU A 11 -4.59 -45.20 38.84
CA LEU A 11 -3.31 -45.16 38.12
C LEU A 11 -3.49 -44.76 36.64
N VAL A 12 -4.58 -45.18 35.98
CA VAL A 12 -4.91 -44.78 34.60
C VAL A 12 -5.37 -43.31 34.52
N MET A 13 -6.10 -42.81 35.53
CA MET A 13 -6.47 -41.39 35.59
C MET A 13 -5.28 -40.45 35.87
N LEU A 14 -4.25 -40.92 36.60
CA LEU A 14 -3.02 -40.15 36.86
C LEU A 14 -2.01 -40.21 35.70
N LEU A 15 -2.13 -41.20 34.81
CA LEU A 15 -1.32 -41.30 33.58
C LEU A 15 -1.93 -40.54 32.39
N LEU A 16 -3.21 -40.16 32.44
CA LEU A 16 -3.84 -39.27 31.44
C LEU A 16 -3.59 -37.78 31.69
N SER A 17 -3.08 -37.38 32.85
CA SER A 17 -2.83 -35.97 33.20
C SER A 17 -1.41 -35.48 32.86
N ALA A 18 -0.64 -36.26 32.11
CA ALA A 18 0.72 -35.92 31.69
C ALA A 18 0.89 -36.00 30.17
N PHE A 19 -0.17 -35.73 29.39
CA PHE A 19 0.06 -35.15 28.08
C PHE A 19 0.47 -33.70 28.32
N PRO A 20 1.70 -33.28 27.96
CA PRO A 20 1.92 -31.86 27.78
C PRO A 20 0.84 -31.40 26.82
N VAL A 21 -0.02 -30.48 27.26
CA VAL A 21 -0.67 -29.59 26.32
C VAL A 21 0.52 -28.92 25.65
N MET A 22 0.94 -29.44 24.50
CA MET A 22 1.64 -28.63 23.53
C MET A 22 0.63 -27.54 23.24
N ALA A 23 0.77 -26.41 23.93
CA ALA A 23 0.38 -25.15 23.35
C ALA A 23 1.15 -25.15 22.03
N THR A 24 0.45 -25.50 20.95
CA THR A 24 0.85 -25.03 19.64
C THR A 24 0.87 -23.52 19.82
N GLU A 25 2.07 -22.98 20.02
CA GLU A 25 2.35 -21.61 19.65
C GLU A 25 1.83 -21.54 18.21
N GLU A 26 0.65 -20.93 18.03
CA GLU A 26 0.21 -20.57 16.70
C GLU A 26 1.36 -19.73 16.16
N ALA A 27 2.04 -20.24 15.14
CA ALA A 27 3.07 -19.48 14.47
C ALA A 27 2.45 -18.13 14.12
N GLU A 28 3.02 -17.06 14.69
CA GLU A 28 2.54 -15.71 14.46
C GLU A 28 2.52 -15.47 12.94
N GLY A 29 1.40 -14.99 12.44
CA GLY A 29 1.28 -14.66 11.02
C GLY A 29 2.25 -13.54 10.62
N VAL A 30 2.49 -13.42 9.33
CA VAL A 30 3.25 -12.31 8.74
C VAL A 30 2.34 -11.51 7.81
N SER A 31 2.32 -10.19 8.00
CA SER A 31 1.77 -9.21 7.08
C SER A 31 2.92 -8.58 6.28
N VAL A 32 2.82 -8.61 4.96
CA VAL A 32 3.73 -7.90 4.05
C VAL A 32 2.95 -6.99 3.12
N TYR A 33 3.63 -6.05 2.49
CA TYR A 33 3.02 -5.12 1.55
C TYR A 33 3.59 -5.34 0.16
N VAL A 34 2.71 -5.49 -0.84
CA VAL A 34 3.14 -5.81 -2.20
C VAL A 34 2.65 -4.77 -3.19
N THR A 35 3.54 -4.39 -4.11
CA THR A 35 3.21 -3.61 -5.31
C THR A 35 3.43 -4.47 -6.55
N VAL A 36 2.52 -4.39 -7.51
CA VAL A 36 2.68 -5.07 -8.82
C VAL A 36 2.86 -4.01 -9.90
N SER A 37 4.05 -3.94 -10.47
CA SER A 37 4.36 -3.09 -11.62
C SER A 37 4.36 -3.88 -12.91
N VAL A 38 3.67 -3.38 -13.93
CA VAL A 38 3.60 -3.94 -15.28
C VAL A 38 3.96 -2.84 -16.26
N GLU A 39 5.10 -2.99 -16.93
CA GLU A 39 5.57 -2.09 -17.99
C GLU A 39 5.55 -0.61 -17.56
N GLY A 40 6.13 -0.32 -16.38
CA GLY A 40 6.21 1.03 -15.83
C GLY A 40 4.92 1.60 -15.27
N THR A 41 3.84 0.81 -15.22
CA THR A 41 2.56 1.20 -14.61
C THR A 41 2.23 0.26 -13.45
N ILE A 42 1.36 0.68 -12.53
CA ILE A 42 0.88 -0.17 -11.43
C ILE A 42 -0.32 -0.99 -11.93
N ALA A 43 -0.34 -2.28 -11.63
CA ALA A 43 -1.42 -3.17 -12.02
C ALA A 43 -2.73 -2.84 -11.29
N GLU A 44 -3.84 -3.33 -11.84
CA GLU A 44 -5.14 -3.36 -11.17
C GLU A 44 -5.43 -4.76 -10.61
N SER A 45 -6.13 -4.80 -9.48
CA SER A 45 -6.70 -6.00 -8.88
C SER A 45 -7.96 -6.47 -9.61
N LYS A 46 -8.49 -7.63 -9.22
CA LYS A 46 -9.78 -8.16 -9.68
C LYS A 46 -10.98 -7.24 -9.39
N SER A 47 -10.87 -6.33 -8.42
CA SER A 47 -11.88 -5.32 -8.07
C SER A 47 -11.69 -3.99 -8.82
N GLY A 48 -10.62 -3.85 -9.60
CA GLY A 48 -10.23 -2.59 -10.25
C GLY A 48 -9.49 -1.63 -9.32
N GLU A 49 -9.02 -2.10 -8.16
CA GLU A 49 -8.22 -1.30 -7.23
C GLU A 49 -6.74 -1.35 -7.63
N THR A 50 -6.01 -0.27 -7.43
CA THR A 50 -4.58 -0.21 -7.76
C THR A 50 -3.76 -1.12 -6.84
N MET A 51 -2.87 -1.93 -7.42
CA MET A 51 -1.95 -2.84 -6.72
C MET A 51 -0.72 -2.10 -6.17
N ALA A 52 -0.96 -1.11 -5.30
CA ALA A 52 0.05 -0.25 -4.69
C ALA A 52 0.11 -0.47 -3.17
N CYS A 53 1.19 -1.04 -2.67
CA CYS A 53 1.37 -1.37 -1.24
C CYS A 53 0.19 -2.15 -0.64
N VAL A 54 -0.39 -3.11 -1.37
CA VAL A 54 -1.53 -3.88 -0.86
C VAL A 54 -1.06 -4.90 0.19
N PRO A 55 -1.82 -5.11 1.28
CA PRO A 55 -1.42 -6.05 2.32
C PRO A 55 -1.60 -7.51 1.85
N VAL A 56 -0.67 -8.38 2.24
CA VAL A 56 -0.79 -9.83 2.07
C VAL A 56 -0.54 -10.48 3.42
N GLU A 57 -1.58 -11.14 3.93
CA GLU A 57 -1.59 -11.79 5.24
C GLU A 57 -1.32 -13.29 5.11
N LEU A 58 -0.33 -13.78 5.84
CA LEU A 58 0.13 -15.17 5.79
C LEU A 58 0.07 -15.80 7.18
N GLN A 59 -0.66 -16.92 7.33
CA GLN A 59 -0.86 -17.60 8.61
C GLN A 59 -0.78 -19.13 8.51
N GLY A 60 -0.39 -19.79 9.62
CA GLY A 60 -0.32 -21.25 9.70
C GLY A 60 1.00 -21.93 9.31
N LYS A 61 2.12 -21.19 9.17
CA LYS A 61 3.49 -21.71 8.97
C LYS A 61 4.47 -20.95 9.85
N GLU A 62 5.58 -21.60 10.22
CA GLU A 62 6.66 -20.97 11.00
C GLU A 62 7.41 -19.88 10.22
N GLN A 63 7.50 -20.03 8.90
CA GLN A 63 8.19 -19.09 8.00
C GLN A 63 7.49 -19.04 6.65
N TYR A 64 7.60 -17.88 6.00
CA TYR A 64 7.06 -17.63 4.68
C TYR A 64 8.16 -17.16 3.75
N THR A 65 8.03 -17.52 2.48
CA THR A 65 8.94 -17.15 1.42
C THR A 65 8.30 -16.19 0.42
N LEU A 66 9.09 -15.57 -0.46
CA LEU A 66 8.54 -14.80 -1.58
C LEU A 66 7.59 -15.62 -2.46
N ASP A 67 7.85 -16.93 -2.64
CA ASP A 67 6.94 -17.82 -3.36
C ASP A 67 5.56 -17.95 -2.69
N ASP A 68 5.54 -18.01 -1.34
CA ASP A 68 4.30 -18.01 -0.56
C ASP A 68 3.55 -16.68 -0.69
N VAL A 69 4.28 -15.56 -0.61
CA VAL A 69 3.71 -14.21 -0.78
C VAL A 69 3.07 -14.08 -2.15
N PHE A 70 3.78 -14.43 -3.23
CA PHE A 70 3.23 -14.30 -4.57
C PHE A 70 2.05 -15.24 -4.80
N THR A 71 2.07 -16.45 -4.26
CA THR A 71 0.90 -17.35 -4.32
C THR A 71 -0.31 -16.73 -3.62
N ALA A 72 -0.14 -16.20 -2.41
CA ALA A 72 -1.22 -15.56 -1.64
C ALA A 72 -1.73 -14.27 -2.28
N LEU A 73 -0.82 -13.41 -2.76
CA LEU A 73 -1.12 -12.19 -3.49
C LEU A 73 -2.08 -12.47 -4.65
N HIS A 74 -1.78 -13.49 -5.46
CA HIS A 74 -2.61 -13.81 -6.62
C HIS A 74 -3.94 -14.43 -6.20
N ALA A 75 -3.95 -15.32 -5.20
CA ALA A 75 -5.19 -15.87 -4.65
C ALA A 75 -6.16 -14.76 -4.22
N GLU A 76 -5.63 -13.72 -3.57
CA GLU A 76 -6.44 -12.63 -3.03
C GLU A 76 -6.81 -11.60 -4.09
N TYR A 77 -5.85 -11.13 -4.91
CA TYR A 77 -6.05 -9.93 -5.71
C TYR A 77 -6.14 -10.16 -7.22
N TYR A 78 -5.67 -11.28 -7.75
CA TYR A 78 -5.67 -11.50 -9.21
C TYR A 78 -7.03 -12.02 -9.71
N THR A 79 -7.43 -11.61 -10.92
CA THR A 79 -8.73 -11.96 -11.53
C THR A 79 -8.98 -13.47 -11.59
N ASP A 80 -7.96 -14.25 -11.94
CA ASP A 80 -8.04 -15.72 -12.00
C ASP A 80 -7.44 -16.40 -10.75
N GLY A 81 -7.24 -15.66 -9.67
CA GLY A 81 -6.68 -16.17 -8.44
C GLY A 81 -5.25 -16.71 -8.62
N VAL A 82 -4.96 -17.82 -7.94
CA VAL A 82 -3.64 -18.48 -7.97
C VAL A 82 -3.16 -18.87 -9.37
N GLU A 83 -4.05 -19.04 -10.35
CA GLU A 83 -3.67 -19.41 -11.73
C GLU A 83 -2.86 -18.33 -12.45
N GLY A 84 -2.89 -17.09 -11.93
CA GLY A 84 -2.06 -15.99 -12.39
C GLY A 84 -0.59 -16.09 -12.01
N TYR A 85 -0.23 -17.01 -11.09
CA TYR A 85 1.12 -17.22 -10.62
C TYR A 85 1.59 -18.65 -10.85
N ALA A 86 2.87 -18.79 -11.16
CA ALA A 86 3.55 -20.08 -11.16
C ALA A 86 5.04 -19.86 -10.91
N SER A 87 5.67 -20.80 -10.21
CA SER A 87 7.12 -20.87 -10.05
C SER A 87 7.69 -22.15 -10.64
N VAL A 88 8.97 -22.10 -11.01
CA VAL A 88 9.70 -23.21 -11.60
C VAL A 88 11.11 -23.31 -11.02
N ILE A 89 11.55 -24.53 -10.76
CA ILE A 89 12.92 -24.81 -10.35
C ILE A 89 13.78 -24.90 -11.61
N GLY A 90 14.62 -23.89 -11.82
CA GLY A 90 15.61 -23.85 -12.89
C GLY A 90 17.02 -24.21 -12.39
N GLU A 91 18.01 -24.00 -13.27
CA GLU A 91 19.43 -24.22 -12.97
C GLU A 91 19.93 -23.39 -11.77
N TRP A 92 19.35 -22.20 -11.58
CA TRP A 92 19.74 -21.22 -10.57
C TRP A 92 18.82 -21.20 -9.34
N GLY A 93 17.91 -22.17 -9.22
CA GLY A 93 16.97 -22.29 -8.12
C GLY A 93 15.52 -21.95 -8.50
N LEU A 94 14.70 -21.67 -7.48
CA LEU A 94 13.28 -21.37 -7.64
C LEU A 94 13.10 -19.95 -8.20
N SER A 95 12.39 -19.86 -9.33
CA SER A 95 12.17 -18.62 -10.08
C SER A 95 10.73 -18.51 -10.56
N ILE A 96 10.30 -17.30 -10.92
CA ILE A 96 8.96 -17.04 -11.42
C ILE A 96 8.81 -17.60 -12.83
N ASP A 97 7.77 -18.40 -13.05
CA ASP A 97 7.38 -18.92 -14.36
C ASP A 97 6.21 -18.12 -14.96
N LYS A 98 5.28 -17.67 -14.12
CA LYS A 98 4.15 -16.81 -14.50
C LYS A 98 3.91 -15.77 -13.42
N LEU A 99 3.65 -14.53 -13.81
CA LEU A 99 3.37 -13.42 -12.89
C LEU A 99 2.21 -12.61 -13.41
N TRP A 100 1.19 -12.39 -12.59
CA TRP A 100 -0.02 -11.63 -12.92
C TRP A 100 -0.68 -12.08 -14.24
N GLY A 101 -0.61 -13.39 -14.54
CA GLY A 101 -1.06 -14.01 -15.79
C GLY A 101 -0.10 -13.88 -16.97
N ASP A 102 0.91 -13.04 -16.89
CA ASP A 102 1.93 -12.91 -17.93
C ASP A 102 2.84 -14.14 -17.96
N THR A 103 3.23 -14.51 -19.18
CA THR A 103 4.10 -15.68 -19.45
C THR A 103 5.38 -15.29 -20.19
N SER A 104 5.67 -13.99 -20.31
CA SER A 104 6.77 -13.46 -21.11
C SER A 104 8.15 -13.81 -20.57
N LYS A 105 8.26 -14.18 -19.29
CA LYS A 105 9.52 -14.40 -18.55
C LYS A 105 10.33 -13.12 -18.27
N LYS A 106 9.73 -11.94 -18.47
CA LYS A 106 10.33 -10.64 -18.16
C LYS A 106 10.02 -10.22 -16.72
N TYR A 107 10.43 -11.01 -15.74
CA TYR A 107 10.06 -10.78 -14.34
C TYR A 107 11.22 -10.30 -13.48
N GLY A 108 10.90 -9.51 -12.47
CA GLY A 108 11.82 -9.13 -11.41
C GLY A 108 11.08 -8.94 -10.09
N TYR A 109 11.83 -8.88 -9.02
CA TYR A 109 11.30 -8.56 -7.70
C TYR A 109 12.38 -7.93 -6.83
N GLN A 110 11.96 -7.08 -5.92
CA GLN A 110 12.83 -6.44 -4.93
C GLN A 110 12.13 -6.38 -3.59
N VAL A 111 12.93 -6.38 -2.52
CA VAL A 111 12.43 -6.27 -1.15
C VAL A 111 13.01 -5.02 -0.52
N ASN A 112 12.15 -4.24 0.14
CA ASN A 112 12.46 -3.03 0.88
C ASN A 112 13.27 -2.02 0.04
N GLY A 113 12.81 -1.72 -1.18
CA GLY A 113 13.50 -0.76 -2.06
C GLY A 113 14.85 -1.28 -2.60
N GLY A 114 15.06 -2.60 -2.60
CA GLY A 114 16.33 -3.22 -2.96
C GLY A 114 17.39 -3.19 -1.85
N ALA A 115 17.00 -2.86 -0.61
CA ALA A 115 17.90 -2.87 0.54
C ALA A 115 18.30 -4.29 0.99
N GLU A 116 17.48 -5.28 0.67
CA GLU A 116 17.73 -6.68 1.00
C GLU A 116 18.35 -7.42 -0.18
N ALA A 117 19.36 -8.25 0.09
CA ALA A 117 19.98 -9.09 -0.93
C ALA A 117 19.11 -10.33 -1.17
N VAL A 118 18.27 -10.29 -2.20
CA VAL A 118 17.34 -11.38 -2.53
C VAL A 118 17.96 -12.32 -3.56
N SER A 119 18.19 -13.57 -3.19
CA SER A 119 18.86 -14.56 -4.06
C SER A 119 17.92 -15.53 -4.78
N GLY A 120 16.60 -15.39 -4.60
CA GLY A 120 15.61 -16.30 -5.18
C GLY A 120 14.28 -16.24 -4.45
N LEU A 121 13.28 -16.95 -4.98
CA LEU A 121 11.93 -17.01 -4.39
C LEU A 121 11.86 -17.69 -3.02
N GLY A 122 12.92 -18.40 -2.62
CA GLY A 122 13.06 -18.98 -1.28
C GLY A 122 13.50 -17.99 -0.19
N PHE A 123 13.66 -16.70 -0.52
CA PHE A 123 13.93 -15.67 0.48
C PHE A 123 12.82 -15.62 1.53
N VAL A 124 13.19 -15.68 2.81
CA VAL A 124 12.26 -15.67 3.94
C VAL A 124 11.86 -14.23 4.25
N VAL A 125 10.57 -13.93 4.12
CA VAL A 125 10.01 -12.60 4.38
C VAL A 125 9.76 -12.38 5.87
N LYS A 126 9.76 -11.11 6.28
CA LYS A 126 9.56 -10.64 7.64
C LYS A 126 8.31 -9.78 7.71
N GLU A 127 7.74 -9.66 8.91
CA GLU A 127 6.65 -8.74 9.20
C GLU A 127 6.98 -7.32 8.72
N GLY A 128 6.06 -6.73 7.95
CA GLY A 128 6.18 -5.38 7.41
C GLY A 128 7.10 -5.24 6.19
N ASP A 129 7.65 -6.33 5.64
CA ASP A 129 8.44 -6.25 4.41
C ASP A 129 7.62 -5.65 3.26
N TYR A 130 8.27 -4.79 2.49
CA TYR A 130 7.75 -4.23 1.26
C TYR A 130 8.31 -4.96 0.06
N ILE A 131 7.45 -5.41 -0.86
CA ILE A 131 7.84 -6.27 -1.98
C ILE A 131 7.33 -5.65 -3.27
N ASP A 132 8.24 -5.42 -4.20
CA ASP A 132 7.89 -5.06 -5.57
C ASP A 132 7.94 -6.31 -6.44
N ALA A 133 6.86 -6.60 -7.14
CA ALA A 133 6.80 -7.58 -8.22
C ALA A 133 6.73 -6.84 -9.56
N CYS A 134 7.68 -7.08 -10.45
CA CYS A 134 7.81 -6.33 -11.70
C CYS A 134 7.66 -7.26 -12.91
N ILE A 135 6.81 -6.87 -13.85
CA ILE A 135 6.77 -7.38 -15.21
C ILE A 135 7.32 -6.28 -16.11
N TYR A 136 8.50 -6.53 -16.66
CA TYR A 136 9.22 -5.57 -17.49
C TYR A 136 8.66 -5.56 -18.93
N GLU A 137 8.67 -4.40 -19.57
CA GLU A 137 8.38 -4.21 -21.00
C GLU A 137 9.47 -4.88 -21.84
N ASN A 138 10.73 -4.76 -21.42
CA ASN A 138 11.89 -5.17 -22.20
C ASN A 138 12.77 -6.21 -21.50
N PHE A 139 13.40 -7.07 -22.31
CA PHE A 139 14.42 -8.00 -21.82
C PHE A 139 15.78 -7.30 -21.65
N TYR A 140 16.61 -7.87 -20.77
CA TYR A 140 17.98 -7.41 -20.58
C TYR A 140 18.76 -7.49 -21.92
N PRO A 141 19.58 -6.48 -22.26
CA PRO A 141 20.03 -5.36 -21.42
C PRO A 141 19.12 -4.13 -21.41
N ASP A 142 18.02 -4.14 -22.17
CA ASP A 142 17.17 -2.97 -22.36
C ASP A 142 16.01 -2.89 -21.36
N THR A 143 15.99 -3.76 -20.35
CA THR A 143 15.04 -3.73 -19.23
C THR A 143 15.00 -2.36 -18.54
N GLU A 144 13.84 -2.04 -17.99
CA GLU A 144 13.64 -0.90 -17.11
C GLU A 144 14.53 -1.00 -15.88
N GLY A 145 15.08 0.14 -15.44
CA GLY A 145 15.72 0.18 -14.15
C GLY A 145 14.69 0.03 -13.04
N TYR A 146 14.91 -0.89 -12.10
CA TYR A 146 14.10 -0.93 -10.90
C TYR A 146 14.21 0.40 -10.17
N ALA A 147 13.09 1.06 -9.90
CA ALA A 147 13.02 2.35 -9.24
C ALA A 147 12.28 2.27 -7.92
N ALA A 148 12.74 3.04 -6.94
CA ALA A 148 12.18 3.09 -5.60
C ALA A 148 12.27 4.51 -5.02
N PHE A 149 11.23 4.92 -4.31
CA PHE A 149 11.27 6.10 -3.46
C PHE A 149 12.00 5.80 -2.15
N ASP A 150 12.52 6.84 -1.51
CA ASP A 150 13.09 6.78 -0.16
C ASP A 150 12.04 6.44 0.93
N LYS A 151 10.76 6.52 0.59
CA LYS A 151 9.62 6.28 1.49
C LYS A 151 8.55 5.46 0.78
N MET A 152 8.12 4.37 1.42
CA MET A 152 7.00 3.54 0.91
C MET A 152 5.63 4.07 1.34
N THR A 153 5.57 4.72 2.49
CA THR A 153 4.39 5.42 2.99
C THR A 153 4.80 6.75 3.62
N THR A 154 3.88 7.72 3.61
CA THR A 154 4.07 9.00 4.27
C THR A 154 2.75 9.50 4.86
N LYS A 155 2.84 10.31 5.91
CA LYS A 155 1.70 11.00 6.51
C LYS A 155 1.99 12.48 6.52
N VAL A 156 1.09 13.27 5.94
CA VAL A 156 1.25 14.72 5.80
C VAL A 156 -0.09 15.42 5.98
N GLU A 157 -0.07 16.71 6.26
CA GLU A 157 -1.29 17.51 6.32
C GLU A 157 -1.63 18.16 4.97
N THR A 158 -2.90 18.51 4.76
CA THR A 158 -3.28 19.28 3.56
C THR A 158 -2.54 20.61 3.52
N GLY A 159 -1.98 20.97 2.37
CA GLY A 159 -1.16 22.17 2.18
C GLY A 159 0.28 22.03 2.66
N GLU A 160 0.65 20.91 3.30
CA GLU A 160 2.03 20.62 3.68
C GLU A 160 2.80 20.08 2.47
N ALA A 161 3.84 20.80 2.06
CA ALA A 161 4.78 20.33 1.06
C ALA A 161 5.77 19.35 1.69
N PHE A 162 6.08 18.26 1.00
CA PHE A 162 7.07 17.30 1.43
C PHE A 162 7.89 16.77 0.25
N ASP A 163 9.12 16.36 0.55
CA ASP A 163 10.05 15.85 -0.44
C ASP A 163 10.05 14.32 -0.49
N ILE A 164 10.16 13.80 -1.71
CA ILE A 164 10.43 12.41 -2.03
C ILE A 164 11.70 12.34 -2.88
N THR A 165 12.50 11.30 -2.66
CA THR A 165 13.70 11.05 -3.46
C THR A 165 13.52 9.76 -4.24
N LEU A 166 13.60 9.84 -5.56
CA LEU A 166 13.52 8.72 -6.46
C LEU A 166 14.91 8.25 -6.88
N THR A 167 15.19 6.98 -6.66
CA THR A 167 16.40 6.31 -7.17
C THR A 167 16.03 5.19 -8.11
N TYR A 168 16.97 4.79 -8.96
CA TYR A 168 16.79 3.63 -9.83
C TYR A 168 18.10 2.88 -10.08
N VAL A 169 17.97 1.59 -10.42
CA VAL A 169 19.07 0.76 -10.89
C VAL A 169 19.43 1.20 -12.31
N SER A 170 20.50 1.98 -12.40
CA SER A 170 21.02 2.55 -13.64
C SER A 170 21.92 1.61 -14.44
N GLY A 171 22.30 0.48 -13.84
CA GLY A 171 23.15 -0.53 -14.43
C GLY A 171 23.75 -1.46 -13.39
N TYR A 172 24.79 -2.17 -13.79
CA TYR A 172 25.54 -3.09 -12.93
C TYR A 172 27.04 -2.80 -13.04
N ASP A 173 27.76 -2.97 -11.94
CA ASP A 173 29.22 -2.86 -11.93
C ASP A 173 29.89 -4.14 -12.49
N GLU A 174 31.22 -4.16 -12.51
CA GLU A 174 32.01 -5.29 -13.03
C GLU A 174 31.78 -6.61 -12.26
N ASN A 175 31.24 -6.54 -11.04
CA ASN A 175 30.94 -7.68 -10.18
C ASN A 175 29.45 -8.03 -10.17
N TRP A 176 28.65 -7.46 -11.07
CA TRP A 176 27.21 -7.63 -11.15
C TRP A 176 26.43 -7.09 -9.94
N ASN A 177 27.01 -6.15 -9.19
CA ASN A 177 26.24 -5.41 -8.17
C ASN A 177 25.42 -4.32 -8.84
N MET A 178 24.23 -4.05 -8.29
CA MET A 178 23.37 -2.95 -8.76
C MET A 178 24.05 -1.60 -8.55
N VAL A 179 24.02 -0.75 -9.58
CA VAL A 179 24.44 0.65 -9.49
C VAL A 179 23.20 1.52 -9.36
N ILE A 180 22.98 2.01 -8.14
CA ILE A 180 21.84 2.88 -7.82
C ILE A 180 22.24 4.34 -8.10
N SER A 181 21.42 5.01 -8.89
CA SER A 181 21.61 6.43 -9.23
C SER A 181 20.33 7.23 -8.93
N PRO A 182 20.45 8.55 -8.68
CA PRO A 182 19.29 9.44 -8.67
C PRO A 182 18.54 9.39 -10.00
N CYS A 183 17.22 9.37 -9.95
CA CYS A 183 16.40 9.33 -11.17
C CYS A 183 15.99 10.74 -11.59
N ASP A 184 16.82 11.41 -12.37
CA ASP A 184 16.53 12.74 -12.94
C ASP A 184 15.44 12.71 -14.03
N GLY A 185 14.57 13.72 -14.09
CA GLY A 185 13.63 13.90 -15.19
C GLY A 185 12.47 12.90 -15.23
N ALA A 186 12.12 12.25 -14.12
CA ALA A 186 10.94 11.41 -14.01
C ALA A 186 9.70 12.26 -13.64
N ILE A 187 8.59 12.02 -14.32
CA ILE A 187 7.32 12.72 -14.07
C ILE A 187 6.61 12.03 -12.91
N ILE A 188 6.27 12.76 -11.86
CA ILE A 188 5.49 12.24 -10.73
C ILE A 188 4.04 12.10 -11.16
N THR A 189 3.43 10.97 -10.76
CA THR A 189 2.01 10.70 -10.96
C THR A 189 1.32 10.52 -9.61
N VAL A 190 0.06 10.95 -9.53
CA VAL A 190 -0.82 10.79 -8.36
C VAL A 190 -2.05 10.03 -8.80
N ASN A 191 -2.33 8.89 -8.17
CA ASN A 191 -3.43 7.99 -8.55
C ASN A 191 -3.41 7.66 -10.06
N GLY A 192 -2.21 7.46 -10.62
CA GLY A 192 -1.99 7.17 -12.03
C GLY A 192 -2.08 8.37 -12.99
N ILE A 193 -2.41 9.56 -12.49
CA ILE A 193 -2.53 10.79 -13.29
C ILE A 193 -1.20 11.56 -13.23
N GLU A 194 -0.67 11.94 -14.38
CA GLU A 194 0.55 12.75 -14.47
C GLU A 194 0.36 14.14 -13.87
N THR A 195 1.39 14.61 -13.17
CA THR A 195 1.45 15.95 -12.59
C THR A 195 2.50 16.79 -13.32
N ASP A 196 2.56 18.08 -13.03
CA ASP A 196 3.62 18.97 -13.52
C ASP A 196 4.95 18.82 -12.72
N VAL A 197 4.99 17.94 -11.71
CA VAL A 197 6.16 17.71 -10.87
C VAL A 197 7.11 16.73 -11.54
N VAL A 198 8.37 17.14 -11.68
CA VAL A 198 9.44 16.35 -12.29
C VAL A 198 10.61 16.27 -11.32
N THR A 199 11.22 15.09 -11.19
CA THR A 199 12.40 14.92 -10.34
C THR A 199 13.61 15.69 -10.88
N ASP A 200 14.40 16.26 -9.97
CA ASP A 200 15.62 16.99 -10.29
C ASP A 200 16.85 16.08 -10.49
N GLU A 201 18.04 16.68 -10.68
CA GLU A 201 19.31 15.97 -10.85
C GLU A 201 19.69 15.07 -9.65
N ASN A 202 19.12 15.32 -8.48
CA ASN A 202 19.27 14.52 -7.26
C ASN A 202 18.14 13.51 -7.08
N GLY A 203 17.26 13.36 -8.07
CA GLY A 203 16.09 12.50 -8.02
C GLY A 203 14.99 13.04 -7.09
N GLN A 204 15.09 14.28 -6.62
CA GLN A 204 14.15 14.85 -5.65
C GLN A 204 12.96 15.50 -6.35
N ALA A 205 11.79 15.36 -5.74
CA ALA A 205 10.57 16.05 -6.11
C ALA A 205 9.81 16.49 -4.86
N THR A 206 9.19 17.67 -4.92
CA THR A 206 8.33 18.19 -3.86
C THR A 206 6.87 18.00 -4.26
N VAL A 207 6.10 17.36 -3.39
CA VAL A 207 4.67 17.07 -3.59
C VAL A 207 3.85 17.80 -2.51
N ILE A 208 2.66 18.25 -2.89
CA ILE A 208 1.68 18.91 -2.01
C ILE A 208 0.29 18.38 -2.34
N PHE A 209 -0.54 18.18 -1.32
CA PHE A 209 -1.93 17.78 -1.47
C PHE A 209 -2.84 18.83 -0.83
N GLU A 210 -3.84 19.30 -1.56
CA GLU A 210 -4.82 20.26 -1.04
C GLU A 210 -6.04 19.56 -0.39
N GLU A 211 -6.21 18.27 -0.66
CA GLU A 211 -7.34 17.47 -0.16
C GLU A 211 -6.84 16.33 0.73
N ALA A 212 -7.58 16.07 1.80
CA ALA A 212 -7.32 14.93 2.67
C ALA A 212 -7.76 13.63 1.98
N GLY A 213 -7.06 12.53 2.25
CA GLY A 213 -7.34 11.24 1.62
C GLY A 213 -6.12 10.33 1.57
N SER A 214 -6.27 9.23 0.84
CA SER A 214 -5.16 8.32 0.52
C SER A 214 -4.80 8.49 -0.95
N PHE A 215 -3.53 8.71 -1.23
CA PHE A 215 -3.02 8.95 -2.58
C PHE A 215 -1.85 8.01 -2.89
N VAL A 216 -1.88 7.42 -4.07
CA VAL A 216 -0.79 6.61 -4.61
C VAL A 216 0.11 7.51 -5.45
N ILE A 217 1.31 7.75 -4.96
CA ILE A 217 2.35 8.49 -5.69
C ILE A 217 3.21 7.48 -6.44
N SER A 218 3.45 7.73 -7.72
CA SER A 218 4.35 6.95 -8.57
C SER A 218 5.16 7.86 -9.48
N ALA A 219 6.01 7.30 -10.32
CA ALA A 219 6.79 8.05 -11.30
C ALA A 219 6.88 7.33 -12.64
N LYS A 220 6.91 8.11 -13.71
CA LYS A 220 7.11 7.61 -15.08
C LYS A 220 8.33 8.26 -15.69
N LYS A 221 9.10 7.46 -16.42
CA LYS A 221 10.22 7.95 -17.23
C LYS A 221 10.36 7.05 -18.45
N ASN A 222 10.63 7.66 -19.59
CA ASN A 222 10.88 6.96 -20.85
C ASN A 222 12.34 7.13 -21.27
N LYS A 223 12.84 6.15 -22.02
CA LYS A 223 14.13 6.17 -22.68
C LYS A 223 13.94 5.87 -24.17
N MET A 224 14.89 6.29 -24.99
CA MET A 224 14.88 5.96 -26.41
C MET A 224 15.65 4.66 -26.63
N LEU A 225 14.98 3.66 -27.19
CA LEU A 225 15.60 2.46 -27.75
C LEU A 225 15.57 2.58 -29.27
N GLY A 226 16.66 3.12 -29.84
CA GLY A 226 16.67 3.56 -31.23
C GLY A 226 15.75 4.75 -31.46
N GLU A 227 14.76 4.60 -32.35
CA GLU A 227 13.75 5.62 -32.65
C GLU A 227 12.45 5.45 -31.84
N THR A 228 12.37 4.42 -30.99
CA THR A 228 11.17 4.11 -30.19
C THR A 228 11.37 4.58 -28.75
N ALA A 229 10.39 5.32 -28.22
CA ALA A 229 10.32 5.60 -26.79
C ALA A 229 9.74 4.37 -26.06
N VAL A 230 10.47 3.88 -25.06
CA VAL A 230 10.08 2.76 -24.20
C VAL A 230 10.19 3.18 -22.74
N THR A 231 9.60 2.40 -21.85
CA THR A 231 9.68 2.63 -20.41
C THR A 231 11.14 2.54 -19.94
N ALA A 232 11.57 3.49 -19.10
CA ALA A 232 12.92 3.53 -18.53
C ALA A 232 13.01 2.94 -17.12
N ILE A 233 11.92 2.99 -16.36
CA ILE A 233 11.86 2.58 -14.96
C ILE A 233 10.62 1.74 -14.65
N THR A 234 10.71 0.88 -13.64
CA THR A 234 9.50 0.27 -13.04
C THR A 234 8.64 1.36 -12.39
N ALA A 235 7.38 1.05 -12.05
CA ALA A 235 6.53 1.97 -11.31
C ALA A 235 6.90 1.95 -9.81
N PRO A 236 7.64 2.94 -9.27
CA PRO A 236 7.85 3.06 -7.83
C PRO A 236 6.53 3.44 -7.15
N VAL A 237 6.37 3.14 -5.87
CA VAL A 237 5.16 3.54 -5.12
C VAL A 237 5.51 4.17 -3.79
N CYS A 238 4.82 5.27 -3.47
CA CYS A 238 4.70 5.82 -2.14
C CYS A 238 3.21 6.08 -1.85
N VAL A 239 2.67 5.54 -0.77
CA VAL A 239 1.28 5.81 -0.36
C VAL A 239 1.26 6.94 0.66
N ALA A 240 0.68 8.08 0.27
CA ALA A 240 0.49 9.23 1.14
C ALA A 240 -0.88 9.20 1.80
N THR A 241 -0.90 9.21 3.14
CA THR A 241 -2.10 9.51 3.92
C THR A 241 -2.08 11.00 4.24
N VAL A 242 -3.02 11.75 3.67
CA VAL A 242 -3.15 13.19 3.86
C VAL A 242 -4.28 13.44 4.83
N THR A 243 -4.00 14.10 5.95
CA THR A 243 -5.01 14.48 6.94
C THR A 243 -5.26 15.98 6.91
N LEU A 244 -6.44 16.39 7.36
CA LEU A 244 -6.67 17.81 7.59
C LEU A 244 -5.82 18.27 8.80
N PRO A 245 -5.29 19.51 8.78
CA PRO A 245 -4.72 20.13 9.95
C PRO A 245 -5.67 20.03 11.16
N PRO A 246 -5.15 19.80 12.38
CA PRO A 246 -5.97 19.59 13.57
C PRO A 246 -7.00 20.69 13.82
N GLU A 247 -6.69 21.95 13.47
CA GLU A 247 -7.61 23.07 13.58
C GLU A 247 -8.84 22.94 12.67
N PHE A 248 -8.69 22.36 11.48
CA PHE A 248 -9.79 22.12 10.57
C PHE A 248 -10.61 20.92 11.02
N GLU A 249 -9.99 19.86 11.54
CA GLU A 249 -10.71 18.71 12.10
C GLU A 249 -11.68 19.13 13.22
N ILE A 250 -11.25 20.04 14.10
CA ILE A 250 -12.13 20.62 15.13
C ILE A 250 -13.33 21.34 14.50
N ILE A 251 -13.08 22.13 13.46
CA ILE A 251 -14.13 22.88 12.76
C ILE A 251 -15.11 21.94 12.04
N HIS A 252 -14.64 20.87 11.40
CA HIS A 252 -15.48 19.82 10.80
C HIS A 252 -16.35 19.10 11.84
N ASN A 253 -15.78 18.75 12.99
CA ASN A 253 -16.51 18.09 14.08
C ASN A 253 -17.59 19.00 14.69
N ILE A 254 -17.30 20.29 14.86
CA ILE A 254 -18.28 21.28 15.31
C ILE A 254 -19.41 21.41 14.28
N ALA A 255 -19.06 21.52 13.00
CA ALA A 255 -20.04 21.64 11.92
C ALA A 255 -20.96 20.41 11.81
N ALA A 256 -20.41 19.20 11.95
CA ALA A 256 -21.19 17.97 12.01
C ALA A 256 -22.19 17.99 13.17
N GLY A 257 -21.74 18.37 14.37
CA GLY A 257 -22.62 18.52 15.54
C GLY A 257 -23.72 19.57 15.32
N TYR A 258 -23.42 20.67 14.63
CA TYR A 258 -24.39 21.71 14.28
C TYR A 258 -25.38 21.28 13.19
N ALA A 259 -24.96 20.47 12.22
CA ALA A 259 -25.84 19.91 11.20
C ALA A 259 -26.92 19.00 11.83
N ASP A 260 -26.56 18.26 12.88
CA ASP A 260 -27.46 17.38 13.62
C ASP A 260 -28.32 18.10 14.66
N CYS A 261 -28.03 19.37 14.96
CA CYS A 261 -28.76 20.12 15.98
C CYS A 261 -30.26 20.28 15.65
N ASN A 262 -31.08 20.24 16.70
CA ASN A 262 -32.47 20.68 16.67
C ASN A 262 -32.51 22.20 16.89
N PHE A 263 -32.62 22.96 15.80
CA PHE A 263 -32.56 24.43 15.86
C PHE A 263 -33.66 25.07 16.71
N ALA A 264 -34.82 24.42 16.84
CA ALA A 264 -35.91 24.90 17.70
C ALA A 264 -35.56 24.86 19.20
N GLU A 265 -34.63 23.99 19.60
CA GLU A 265 -34.19 23.80 20.98
C GLU A 265 -32.84 24.49 21.29
N ALA A 266 -32.19 25.04 20.26
CA ALA A 266 -30.87 25.68 20.39
C ALA A 266 -30.88 27.01 21.18
N GLY A 267 -32.07 27.58 21.40
CA GLY A 267 -32.26 28.77 22.24
C GLY A 267 -31.33 29.93 21.86
N GLY A 268 -30.67 30.54 22.86
CA GLY A 268 -29.79 31.68 22.67
C GLY A 268 -28.51 31.41 21.85
N ASN A 269 -28.19 30.14 21.58
CA ASN A 269 -27.01 29.76 20.79
C ASN A 269 -27.30 29.73 19.29
N LEU A 270 -28.57 29.72 18.87
CA LEU A 270 -28.97 29.57 17.47
C LEU A 270 -28.30 30.58 16.51
N PRO A 271 -28.21 31.89 16.83
CA PRO A 271 -27.56 32.86 15.93
C PRO A 271 -26.07 32.55 15.69
N TRP A 272 -25.38 32.02 16.70
CA TRP A 272 -23.96 31.66 16.60
C TRP A 272 -23.77 30.41 15.75
N ILE A 273 -24.59 29.38 15.97
CA ILE A 273 -24.60 28.16 15.17
C ILE A 273 -24.80 28.48 13.68
N VAL A 274 -25.78 29.34 13.36
CA VAL A 274 -26.06 29.73 11.96
C VAL A 274 -24.90 30.53 11.37
N ALA A 275 -24.31 31.46 12.13
CA ALA A 275 -23.16 32.24 11.66
C ALA A 275 -21.94 31.34 11.38
N ASP A 276 -21.64 30.42 12.30
CA ASP A 276 -20.52 29.48 12.17
C ASP A 276 -20.73 28.55 10.97
N MET A 277 -21.95 28.03 10.76
CA MET A 277 -22.26 27.20 9.59
C MET A 277 -22.17 27.96 8.26
N ILE A 278 -22.47 29.26 8.22
CA ILE A 278 -22.26 30.10 7.03
C ILE A 278 -20.78 30.29 6.73
N VAL A 279 -19.96 30.52 7.76
CA VAL A 279 -18.51 30.63 7.61
C VAL A 279 -17.92 29.30 7.17
N TYR A 280 -18.36 28.21 7.79
CA TYR A 280 -17.95 26.85 7.46
C TYR A 280 -18.25 26.50 6.00
N GLU A 281 -19.48 26.72 5.53
CA GLU A 281 -19.85 26.44 4.13
C GLU A 281 -19.06 27.28 3.12
N LYS A 282 -18.62 28.48 3.49
CA LYS A 282 -17.72 29.27 2.63
C LYS A 282 -16.32 28.70 2.55
N LEU A 283 -15.83 28.11 3.64
CA LEU A 283 -14.50 27.50 3.70
C LEU A 283 -14.50 26.09 3.08
N PHE A 284 -15.60 25.34 3.24
CA PHE A 284 -15.74 23.95 2.85
C PHE A 284 -17.05 23.70 2.08
N PRO A 285 -17.24 24.31 0.89
CA PRO A 285 -18.52 24.29 0.18
C PRO A 285 -19.00 22.88 -0.20
N GLU A 286 -18.07 21.96 -0.44
CA GLU A 286 -18.36 20.57 -0.83
C GLU A 286 -18.43 19.60 0.37
N SER A 287 -18.26 20.09 1.61
CA SER A 287 -18.31 19.23 2.80
C SER A 287 -19.70 18.65 3.01
N GLU A 288 -19.79 17.36 3.32
CA GLU A 288 -21.05 16.70 3.71
C GLU A 288 -21.70 17.29 4.97
N ASN A 289 -20.90 17.90 5.86
CA ASN A 289 -21.39 18.57 7.07
C ASN A 289 -22.07 19.92 6.79
N CYS A 290 -22.09 20.42 5.54
CA CYS A 290 -22.82 21.64 5.21
C CYS A 290 -24.33 21.46 5.40
N LEU A 291 -25.02 22.51 5.86
CA LEU A 291 -26.47 22.43 6.07
C LEU A 291 -27.19 22.20 4.75
N SER A 292 -28.04 21.17 4.71
CA SER A 292 -28.97 20.96 3.60
C SER A 292 -29.92 22.16 3.43
N ALA A 293 -30.51 22.31 2.25
CA ALA A 293 -31.47 23.38 1.98
C ALA A 293 -32.65 23.40 2.98
N VAL A 294 -33.11 22.20 3.40
CA VAL A 294 -34.18 22.05 4.40
C VAL A 294 -33.73 22.55 5.77
N LYS A 295 -32.55 22.11 6.24
CA LYS A 295 -31.98 22.54 7.52
C LYS A 295 -31.70 24.04 7.56
N LYS A 296 -31.29 24.64 6.44
CA LYS A 296 -31.14 26.11 6.30
C LYS A 296 -32.47 26.83 6.50
N GLU A 297 -33.55 26.34 5.90
CA GLU A 297 -34.89 26.92 6.07
C GLU A 297 -35.40 26.76 7.51
N GLU A 298 -35.15 25.62 8.15
CA GLU A 298 -35.47 25.38 9.57
C GLU A 298 -34.72 26.36 10.48
N ALA A 299 -33.42 26.53 10.27
CA ALA A 299 -32.59 27.47 11.02
C ALA A 299 -33.08 28.92 10.86
N LEU A 300 -33.42 29.33 9.64
CA LEU A 300 -34.00 30.66 9.34
C LEU A 300 -35.33 30.88 10.06
N LYS A 301 -36.22 29.88 10.07
CA LYS A 301 -37.51 29.98 10.79
C LYS A 301 -37.32 30.08 12.29
N ALA A 302 -36.36 29.37 12.86
CA ALA A 302 -36.09 29.38 14.29
C ALA A 302 -35.44 30.69 14.78
N LEU A 303 -34.90 31.52 13.88
CA LEU A 303 -34.32 32.84 14.19
C LEU A 303 -35.36 33.96 14.34
N VAL A 304 -36.61 33.75 13.91
CA VAL A 304 -37.70 34.75 13.87
C VAL A 304 -38.74 34.49 14.96
#